data_AF-A0AAW4PL86-F1
#
_entry.id   AF-A0AAW4PL86-F1
#
_cell.length_a   1.000
_cell.length_b   1.000
_cell.length_c   1.000
_cell.angle_alpha   90.00
_cell.angle_beta   90.00
_cell.angle_gamma   90.00
#
_symmetry.space_group_name_H-M   'P 1'
#
loop_
_entity.id
_entity.type
_entity.pdbx_description
1 polymer ?
#
loop_
_entity_poly.entity_id
_entity_poly.type
_entity_poly.pdbx_seq_one_letter_code
_entity_poly.pdbx_strand_id
1 'polypeptide(L)'
;MTDESGVAHRDHGDEAHGHSHDHDPGHGHGGSASSRKLALVSVINIVGFVVELAGGLLFGSVALISDAVHMLFDALAYVMAFTASYVADRYEGSEWWSYGLHRLEPLAAFLNGVLLIPMVGYILWESYQRFLTPIEIGTVPTIVIAIGGLAVNVGSVFILQGGEMSLNEKGAFYHLLGDAGGSIAVIVSVAVVEVTGITVIDPIAAALIAGIVLWSAGKVLRGSGAIFFMKTPFQPEHVREDIEAVDGVDHIDDWHAWQICSQITVATAHVETSVETMSEADTVTQQIHHVLEDHGVDHATIELSPAYGDRRTYLNSHAH
;
A
#
# COMPACT_ATOMS: atom_id res chain seq x y z
N MET A 1 29.30 -47.51 -74.31
CA MET A 1 30.45 -46.93 -73.60
C MET A 1 30.00 -45.54 -73.21
N THR A 2 29.37 -45.43 -72.03
CA THR A 2 29.94 -44.82 -70.79
C THR A 2 30.22 -43.33 -71.04
N ASP A 3 29.67 -42.36 -70.32
CA ASP A 3 29.52 -42.30 -68.87
C ASP A 3 28.65 -41.09 -68.45
N GLU A 4 28.22 -41.14 -67.21
CA GLU A 4 27.26 -40.31 -66.49
C GLU A 4 27.78 -38.92 -66.11
N SER A 5 26.86 -37.98 -65.90
CA SER A 5 26.92 -36.96 -64.83
C SER A 5 25.62 -36.16 -64.80
N GLY A 6 24.63 -36.75 -64.12
CA GLY A 6 23.40 -36.07 -63.72
C GLY A 6 23.67 -35.08 -62.59
N VAL A 7 23.09 -33.89 -62.75
CA VAL A 7 23.08 -32.79 -61.77
C VAL A 7 22.36 -33.23 -60.50
N ALA A 8 23.05 -33.14 -59.35
CA ALA A 8 22.45 -33.26 -58.03
C ALA A 8 22.89 -32.07 -57.17
N HIS A 9 22.00 -31.09 -57.02
CA HIS A 9 22.07 -30.10 -55.95
C HIS A 9 21.79 -30.84 -54.63
N ARG A 10 22.77 -30.86 -53.74
CA ARG A 10 22.57 -31.27 -52.35
C ARG A 10 21.97 -30.09 -51.60
N ASP A 11 20.75 -30.29 -51.17
CA ASP A 11 20.04 -29.48 -50.19
C ASP A 11 20.76 -29.63 -48.84
N HIS A 12 21.14 -28.51 -48.22
CA HIS A 12 21.69 -28.53 -46.86
C HIS A 12 20.50 -28.64 -45.90
N GLY A 13 20.44 -29.73 -45.14
CA GLY A 13 19.48 -29.90 -44.06
C GLY A 13 19.76 -28.87 -42.96
N ASP A 14 18.86 -27.90 -42.84
CA ASP A 14 18.67 -27.11 -41.63
C ASP A 14 17.96 -27.99 -40.59
N GLU A 15 18.74 -28.65 -39.72
CA GLU A 15 18.22 -29.17 -38.45
C GLU A 15 18.13 -28.01 -37.45
N ALA A 16 17.02 -27.27 -37.54
CA ALA A 16 16.59 -26.35 -36.50
C ALA A 16 16.09 -27.17 -35.30
N HIS A 17 16.94 -27.37 -34.29
CA HIS A 17 16.51 -27.79 -32.96
C HIS A 17 15.68 -26.65 -32.33
N GLY A 18 14.36 -26.69 -32.55
CA GLY A 18 13.40 -25.89 -31.81
C GLY A 18 13.32 -26.37 -30.37
N HIS A 19 14.09 -25.75 -29.48
CA HIS A 19 13.84 -25.83 -28.05
C HIS A 19 12.57 -25.03 -27.76
N SER A 20 11.45 -25.73 -27.60
CA SER A 20 10.23 -25.20 -26.99
C SER A 20 10.53 -24.96 -25.51
N HIS A 21 10.91 -23.74 -25.18
CA HIS A 21 10.75 -23.24 -23.82
C HIS A 21 9.26 -23.00 -23.60
N ASP A 22 8.61 -23.96 -22.93
CA ASP A 22 7.36 -23.70 -22.24
C ASP A 22 7.65 -22.61 -21.20
N HIS A 23 7.32 -21.38 -21.54
CA HIS A 23 7.22 -20.30 -20.58
C HIS A 23 5.99 -20.59 -19.73
N ASP A 24 6.23 -21.09 -18.53
CA ASP A 24 5.30 -21.03 -17.41
C ASP A 24 4.71 -19.60 -17.36
N PRO A 25 3.39 -19.42 -17.42
CA PRO A 25 2.80 -18.09 -17.35
C PRO A 25 3.06 -17.53 -15.95
N GLY A 26 4.14 -16.75 -15.86
CA GLY A 26 4.48 -15.95 -14.69
C GLY A 26 3.24 -15.24 -14.16
N HIS A 27 3.06 -15.38 -12.85
CA HIS A 27 1.95 -14.87 -12.06
C HIS A 27 1.56 -13.44 -12.46
N GLY A 28 0.46 -13.32 -13.21
CA GLY A 28 -0.16 -12.03 -13.48
C GLY A 28 -0.67 -11.43 -12.16
N HIS A 29 0.09 -10.50 -11.60
CA HIS A 29 -0.24 -9.78 -10.37
C HIS A 29 -1.66 -9.19 -10.44
N GLY A 30 -2.44 -9.39 -9.37
CA GLY A 30 -3.85 -8.99 -9.24
C GLY A 30 -4.17 -7.48 -9.28
N GLY A 31 -3.29 -6.64 -9.84
CA GLY A 31 -3.42 -5.18 -9.86
C GLY A 31 -4.66 -4.66 -10.60
N SER A 32 -5.03 -5.28 -11.73
CA SER A 32 -6.17 -4.81 -12.55
C SER A 32 -7.53 -4.92 -11.85
N ALA A 33 -7.73 -5.95 -11.01
CA ALA A 33 -8.97 -6.13 -10.27
C ALA A 33 -9.05 -5.19 -9.05
N SER A 34 -7.93 -5.04 -8.34
CA SER A 34 -7.76 -4.12 -7.19
C SER A 34 -8.00 -2.67 -7.61
N SER A 35 -7.40 -2.23 -8.71
CA SER A 35 -7.57 -0.88 -9.26
C SER A 35 -9.03 -0.58 -9.65
N ARG A 36 -9.75 -1.55 -10.23
CA ARG A 36 -11.18 -1.38 -10.58
C ARG A 36 -12.09 -1.25 -9.37
N LYS A 37 -11.84 -2.02 -8.30
CA LYS A 37 -12.62 -1.93 -7.05
C LYS A 37 -12.43 -0.55 -6.39
N LEU A 38 -11.18 -0.07 -6.28
CA LEU A 38 -10.87 1.27 -5.76
C LEU A 38 -11.50 2.38 -6.62
N ALA A 39 -11.50 2.21 -7.94
CA ALA A 39 -12.20 3.15 -8.84
C ALA A 39 -13.71 3.19 -8.55
N LEU A 40 -14.35 2.03 -8.37
CA LEU A 40 -15.78 1.95 -8.08
C LEU A 40 -16.13 2.63 -6.75
N VAL A 41 -15.36 2.36 -5.70
CA VAL A 41 -15.53 3.02 -4.38
C VAL A 41 -15.30 4.52 -4.48
N SER A 42 -14.31 4.97 -5.25
CA SER A 42 -14.08 6.40 -5.52
C SER A 42 -15.30 7.05 -6.17
N VAL A 43 -15.89 6.41 -7.19
CA VAL A 43 -17.08 6.93 -7.87
C VAL A 43 -18.27 7.02 -6.92
N ILE A 44 -18.49 5.99 -6.10
CA ILE A 44 -19.58 5.97 -5.11
C ILE A 44 -19.46 7.15 -4.14
N ASN A 45 -18.26 7.39 -3.59
CA ASN A 45 -18.05 8.50 -2.66
C ASN A 45 -18.15 9.87 -3.32
N ILE A 46 -17.67 10.03 -4.55
CA ILE A 46 -17.85 11.28 -5.31
C ILE A 46 -19.34 11.57 -5.55
N VAL A 47 -20.13 10.54 -5.89
CA VAL A 47 -21.58 10.70 -6.07
C VAL A 47 -22.25 11.09 -4.74
N GLY A 48 -21.88 10.43 -3.64
CA GLY A 48 -22.36 10.77 -2.29
C GLY A 48 -22.08 12.23 -1.94
N PHE A 49 -20.82 12.67 -2.10
CA PHE A 49 -20.40 14.06 -1.91
C PHE A 49 -21.27 15.03 -2.72
N VAL A 50 -21.49 14.79 -4.01
CA VAL A 50 -22.29 15.69 -4.86
C VAL A 50 -23.73 15.76 -4.38
N VAL A 51 -24.33 14.63 -3.99
CA VAL A 51 -25.70 14.57 -3.48
C VAL A 51 -25.84 15.35 -2.18
N GLU A 52 -24.94 15.16 -1.23
CA GLU A 52 -24.97 15.85 0.07
C GLU A 52 -24.67 17.33 -0.05
N LEU A 53 -23.70 17.72 -0.89
CA LEU A 53 -23.41 19.12 -1.15
C LEU A 53 -24.62 19.82 -1.79
N ALA A 54 -25.23 19.20 -2.80
CA ALA A 54 -26.43 19.73 -3.43
C ALA A 54 -27.59 19.83 -2.43
N GLY A 55 -27.81 18.80 -1.61
CA GLY A 55 -28.81 18.83 -0.53
C GLY A 55 -28.54 19.94 0.48
N GLY A 56 -27.31 20.07 0.95
CA GLY A 56 -26.89 21.11 1.89
C GLY A 56 -27.12 22.52 1.35
N LEU A 57 -26.80 22.77 0.07
CA LEU A 57 -27.03 24.05 -0.57
C LEU A 57 -28.52 24.34 -0.85
N LEU A 58 -29.27 23.34 -1.31
CA LEU A 58 -30.70 23.49 -1.63
C LEU A 58 -31.56 23.70 -0.38
N PHE A 59 -31.24 23.00 0.70
CA PHE A 59 -31.99 23.06 1.96
C PHE A 59 -31.37 24.01 3.00
N GLY A 60 -30.25 24.67 2.67
CA GLY A 60 -29.55 25.59 3.59
C GLY A 60 -29.02 24.91 4.85
N SER A 61 -28.67 23.63 4.77
CA SER A 61 -28.28 22.81 5.91
C SER A 61 -26.76 22.78 6.09
N VAL A 62 -26.28 23.43 7.15
CA VAL A 62 -24.86 23.41 7.55
C VAL A 62 -24.39 22.00 7.88
N ALA A 63 -25.26 21.16 8.45
CA ALA A 63 -24.93 19.77 8.76
C ALA A 63 -24.64 18.96 7.49
N LEU A 64 -25.48 19.07 6.46
CA LEU A 64 -25.26 18.41 5.17
C LEU A 64 -24.02 18.94 4.43
N ILE A 65 -23.73 20.23 4.55
CA ILE A 65 -22.50 20.80 3.97
C ILE A 65 -21.26 20.27 4.70
N SER A 66 -21.31 20.13 6.02
CA SER A 66 -20.21 19.56 6.81
C SER A 66 -19.96 18.10 6.45
N ASP A 67 -21.02 17.32 6.26
CA ASP A 67 -20.94 15.92 5.86
C ASP A 67 -20.41 15.77 4.43
N ALA A 68 -20.85 16.64 3.51
CA ALA A 68 -20.29 16.68 2.17
C ALA A 68 -18.77 16.97 2.17
N VAL A 69 -18.29 17.85 3.06
CA VAL A 69 -16.85 18.10 3.19
C VAL A 69 -16.12 16.85 3.70
N HIS A 70 -16.71 16.07 4.62
CA HIS A 70 -16.18 14.78 5.04
C HIS A 70 -16.04 13.82 3.85
N MET A 71 -17.13 13.61 3.12
CA MET A 71 -17.21 12.73 1.96
C MET A 71 -16.25 13.15 0.84
N LEU A 72 -15.96 14.44 0.72
CA LEU A 72 -14.94 14.95 -0.21
C LEU A 72 -13.53 14.49 0.18
N PHE A 73 -13.16 14.57 1.47
CA PHE A 73 -11.84 14.10 1.91
C PHE A 73 -11.71 12.59 1.74
N ASP A 74 -12.77 11.83 1.99
CA ASP A 74 -12.78 10.37 1.78
C ASP A 74 -12.67 10.06 0.28
N ALA A 75 -13.43 10.76 -0.57
CA ALA A 75 -13.32 10.64 -2.02
C ALA A 75 -11.91 10.94 -2.54
N LEU A 76 -11.27 12.00 -2.03
CA LEU A 76 -9.89 12.34 -2.37
C LEU A 76 -8.92 11.22 -1.97
N ALA A 77 -9.12 10.61 -0.80
CA ALA A 77 -8.33 9.48 -0.35
C ALA A 77 -8.39 8.30 -1.35
N TYR A 78 -9.60 7.90 -1.75
CA TYR A 78 -9.79 6.81 -2.71
C TYR A 78 -9.24 7.15 -4.10
N VAL A 79 -9.44 8.38 -4.58
CA VAL A 79 -8.89 8.83 -5.88
C VAL A 79 -7.37 8.81 -5.88
N MET A 80 -6.72 9.28 -4.80
CA MET A 80 -5.27 9.22 -4.67
C MET A 80 -4.77 7.77 -4.62
N ALA A 81 -5.43 6.92 -3.83
CA ALA A 81 -5.10 5.49 -3.73
C ALA A 81 -5.27 4.75 -5.07
N PHE A 82 -6.37 5.02 -5.78
CA PHE A 82 -6.61 4.49 -7.12
C PHE A 82 -5.55 4.97 -8.11
N THR A 83 -5.27 6.28 -8.14
CA THR A 83 -4.30 6.86 -9.08
C THR A 83 -2.90 6.32 -8.82
N ALA A 84 -2.48 6.21 -7.57
CA ALA A 84 -1.19 5.64 -7.19
C ALA A 84 -1.07 4.18 -7.67
N SER A 85 -2.08 3.34 -7.41
CA SER A 85 -2.11 1.95 -7.87
C SER A 85 -2.14 1.84 -9.40
N TYR A 86 -2.98 2.63 -10.06
CA TYR A 86 -3.09 2.62 -11.52
C TYR A 86 -1.80 3.05 -12.22
N VAL A 87 -1.11 4.07 -11.69
CA VAL A 87 0.16 4.54 -12.24
C VAL A 87 1.27 3.53 -11.96
N ALA A 88 1.32 2.96 -10.76
CA ALA A 88 2.28 1.92 -10.39
C ALA A 88 2.18 0.70 -11.32
N ASP A 89 0.97 0.25 -11.65
CA ASP A 89 0.74 -0.91 -12.54
C ASP A 89 1.08 -0.64 -14.01
N ARG A 90 1.18 0.62 -14.44
CA ARG A 90 1.34 1.01 -15.86
C ARG A 90 2.71 1.57 -16.21
N TYR A 91 3.48 2.00 -15.21
CA TYR A 91 4.81 2.57 -15.37
C TYR A 91 5.86 1.67 -14.70
N GLU A 92 6.23 0.60 -15.40
CA GLU A 92 7.18 -0.43 -14.92
C GLU A 92 8.64 0.06 -14.89
N GLY A 93 8.98 1.17 -15.55
CA GLY A 93 10.30 1.79 -15.46
C GLY A 93 10.61 2.73 -16.62
N SER A 94 11.49 3.71 -16.39
CA SER A 94 12.11 4.50 -17.45
C SER A 94 13.56 4.81 -17.09
N GLU A 95 14.35 5.33 -18.04
CA GLU A 95 15.75 5.73 -17.77
C GLU A 95 15.89 6.70 -16.58
N TRP A 96 14.86 7.51 -16.33
CA TRP A 96 14.83 8.48 -15.23
C TRP A 96 14.15 7.94 -13.97
N TRP A 97 13.35 6.88 -14.10
CA TRP A 97 12.59 6.24 -13.02
C TRP A 97 12.83 4.73 -13.08
N SER A 98 14.02 4.30 -12.68
CA SER A 98 14.46 2.91 -12.82
C SER A 98 13.60 1.89 -12.07
N TYR A 99 13.03 2.30 -10.93
CA TYR A 99 12.05 1.54 -10.16
C TYR A 99 10.60 2.00 -10.44
N GLY A 100 10.34 2.61 -11.59
CA GLY A 100 9.03 3.14 -11.93
C GLY A 100 8.51 4.19 -10.94
N LEU A 101 7.18 4.25 -10.81
CA LEU A 101 6.48 5.24 -9.97
C LEU A 101 5.83 4.63 -8.72
N HIS A 102 6.33 3.48 -8.26
CA HIS A 102 5.77 2.76 -7.10
C HIS A 102 5.76 3.59 -5.80
N ARG A 103 6.67 4.57 -5.65
CA ARG A 103 6.69 5.49 -4.49
C ARG A 103 5.47 6.42 -4.40
N LEU A 104 4.60 6.47 -5.42
CA LEU A 104 3.31 7.17 -5.34
C LEU A 104 2.36 6.52 -4.34
N GLU A 105 2.47 5.22 -4.08
CA GLU A 105 1.64 4.52 -3.11
C GLU A 105 1.87 5.03 -1.67
N PRO A 106 3.10 5.00 -1.10
CA PRO A 106 3.34 5.56 0.22
C PRO A 106 3.06 7.07 0.26
N LEU A 107 3.23 7.80 -0.84
CA LEU A 107 2.86 9.23 -0.92
C LEU A 107 1.37 9.46 -0.76
N ALA A 108 0.55 8.71 -1.50
CA ALA A 108 -0.90 8.79 -1.40
C ALA A 108 -1.37 8.44 0.02
N ALA A 109 -0.81 7.38 0.61
CA ALA A 109 -1.10 6.99 1.99
C ALA A 109 -0.70 8.07 3.01
N PHE A 110 0.47 8.69 2.85
CA PHE A 110 0.93 9.76 3.72
C PHE A 110 0.04 11.01 3.61
N LEU A 111 -0.26 11.46 2.38
CA LEU A 111 -1.14 12.60 2.15
C LEU A 111 -2.54 12.34 2.72
N ASN A 112 -3.09 11.14 2.53
CA ASN A 112 -4.35 10.77 3.16
C ASN A 112 -4.30 10.90 4.68
N GLY A 113 -3.27 10.34 5.32
CA GLY A 113 -3.06 10.48 6.77
C GLY A 113 -2.97 11.94 7.24
N VAL A 114 -2.35 12.82 6.46
CA VAL A 114 -2.28 14.26 6.75
C VAL A 114 -3.65 14.92 6.63
N LEU A 115 -4.44 14.58 5.61
CA LEU A 115 -5.78 15.14 5.40
C LEU A 115 -6.78 14.76 6.51
N LEU A 116 -6.58 13.61 7.17
CA LEU A 116 -7.40 13.20 8.32
C LEU A 116 -7.17 14.05 9.58
N ILE A 117 -6.01 14.69 9.74
CA ILE A 117 -5.70 15.49 10.93
C ILE A 117 -6.65 16.70 11.10
N PRO A 118 -6.81 17.60 10.11
CA PRO A 118 -7.74 18.72 10.24
C PRO A 118 -9.19 18.27 10.37
N MET A 119 -9.57 17.17 9.68
CA MET A 119 -10.90 16.54 9.78
C MET A 119 -11.22 16.13 11.22
N VAL A 120 -10.33 15.35 11.86
CA VAL A 120 -10.45 14.96 13.26
C VAL A 120 -10.45 16.17 14.19
N GLY A 121 -9.57 17.15 13.93
CA GLY A 121 -9.50 18.39 14.70
C GLY A 121 -10.83 19.15 14.70
N TYR A 122 -11.50 19.19 13.55
CA TYR A 122 -12.83 19.78 13.40
C TYR A 122 -13.88 19.01 14.20
N ILE A 123 -13.94 17.67 14.09
CA ILE A 123 -14.89 16.83 14.85
C ILE A 123 -14.70 17.00 16.37
N LEU A 124 -13.45 17.00 16.84
CA LEU A 124 -13.15 17.20 18.26
C LEU A 124 -13.56 18.59 18.74
N TRP A 125 -13.31 19.61 17.93
CA TRP A 125 -13.73 20.98 18.23
C TRP A 125 -15.26 21.09 18.29
N GLU A 126 -15.98 20.51 17.32
CA GLU A 126 -17.45 20.50 17.32
C GLU A 126 -18.01 19.72 18.52
N SER A 127 -17.45 18.55 18.80
CA SER A 127 -17.82 17.73 19.96
C SER A 127 -17.64 18.49 21.27
N TYR A 128 -16.53 19.22 21.41
CA TYR A 128 -16.30 20.08 22.57
C TYR A 128 -17.33 21.21 22.69
N GLN A 129 -17.68 21.87 21.57
CA GLN A 129 -18.72 22.90 21.58
C GLN A 129 -20.09 22.33 21.99
N ARG A 130 -20.48 21.18 21.43
CA ARG A 130 -21.74 20.48 21.76
C ARG A 130 -21.77 20.00 23.22
N PHE A 131 -20.63 19.63 23.79
CA PHE A 131 -20.51 19.29 25.20
C PHE A 131 -20.78 20.49 26.11
N LEU A 132 -20.28 21.68 25.75
CA LEU A 132 -20.47 22.92 26.52
C LEU A 132 -21.87 23.52 26.35
N THR A 133 -22.38 23.52 25.12
CA THR A 133 -23.68 24.09 24.78
C THR A 133 -24.47 23.05 24.00
N PRO A 134 -25.27 22.19 24.68
CA PRO A 134 -26.06 21.17 24.01
C PRO A 134 -27.04 21.81 23.03
N ILE A 135 -27.02 21.32 21.79
CA ILE A 135 -27.95 21.72 20.72
C ILE A 135 -28.91 20.55 20.50
N GLU A 136 -30.20 20.85 20.31
CA GLU A 136 -31.16 19.82 19.89
C GLU A 136 -30.80 19.34 18.48
N ILE A 137 -30.49 18.06 18.36
CA ILE A 137 -30.16 17.42 17.10
C ILE A 137 -31.47 17.08 16.40
N GLY A 138 -31.58 17.34 15.10
CA GLY A 138 -32.70 16.85 14.30
C GLY A 138 -32.65 15.33 14.20
N THR A 139 -33.28 14.61 15.14
CA THR A 139 -33.23 13.14 15.27
C THR A 139 -33.49 12.43 13.93
N VAL A 140 -34.56 12.83 13.23
CA VAL A 140 -34.97 12.19 11.98
C VAL A 140 -33.95 12.42 10.85
N PRO A 141 -33.57 13.67 10.50
CA PRO A 141 -32.50 13.93 9.52
C PRO A 141 -31.20 13.18 9.81
N THR A 142 -30.73 13.20 11.07
CA THR A 142 -29.45 12.58 11.44
C THR A 142 -29.50 11.06 11.30
N ILE A 143 -30.59 10.41 11.70
CA ILE A 143 -30.76 8.96 11.52
C ILE A 143 -30.82 8.60 10.02
N VAL A 144 -31.54 9.37 9.19
CA VAL A 144 -31.62 9.10 7.75
C VAL A 144 -30.25 9.19 7.09
N ILE A 145 -29.48 10.23 7.39
CA ILE A 145 -28.11 10.40 6.88
C ILE A 145 -27.21 9.27 7.35
N ALA A 146 -27.20 8.95 8.65
CA ALA A 146 -26.35 7.89 9.21
C ALA A 146 -26.70 6.50 8.66
N ILE A 147 -27.98 6.21 8.39
CA ILE A 147 -28.40 4.96 7.72
C ILE A 147 -27.94 4.95 6.26
N GLY A 148 -28.05 6.09 5.56
CA GLY A 148 -27.56 6.24 4.20
C GLY A 148 -26.05 5.97 4.09
N GLY A 149 -25.26 6.65 4.93
CA GLY A 149 -23.82 6.44 5.03
C GLY A 149 -23.46 5.00 5.40
N LEU A 150 -24.17 4.41 6.38
CA LEU A 150 -23.99 3.00 6.73
C LEU A 150 -24.24 2.07 5.53
N ALA A 151 -25.31 2.29 4.77
CA ALA A 151 -25.63 1.49 3.60
C ALA A 151 -24.56 1.60 2.50
N VAL A 152 -24.05 2.82 2.25
CA VAL A 152 -22.96 3.08 1.30
C VAL A 152 -21.67 2.38 1.74
N ASN A 153 -21.28 2.53 3.01
CA ASN A 153 -20.06 1.92 3.54
C ASN A 153 -20.13 0.39 3.56
N VAL A 154 -21.25 -0.17 4.01
CA VAL A 154 -21.48 -1.63 3.99
C VAL A 154 -21.51 -2.16 2.56
N GLY A 155 -22.17 -1.46 1.64
CA GLY A 155 -22.16 -1.81 0.21
C GLY A 155 -20.74 -1.81 -0.37
N SER A 156 -19.92 -0.82 -0.02
CA SER A 156 -18.52 -0.72 -0.45
C SER A 156 -17.65 -1.82 0.15
N VAL A 157 -17.87 -2.20 1.40
CA VAL A 157 -17.24 -3.36 2.05
C VAL A 157 -17.56 -4.65 1.28
N PHE A 158 -18.82 -4.87 0.89
CA PHE A 158 -19.21 -6.03 0.10
C PHE A 158 -18.60 -6.06 -1.30
N ILE A 159 -18.32 -4.89 -1.90
CA ILE A 159 -17.64 -4.78 -3.20
C ILE A 159 -16.14 -5.13 -3.06
N LEU A 160 -15.51 -4.71 -1.96
CA LEU A 160 -14.10 -4.96 -1.70
C LEU A 160 -13.82 -6.39 -1.22
N GLN A 161 -14.75 -7.00 -0.46
CA GLN A 161 -14.58 -8.36 0.05
C GLN A 161 -14.47 -9.38 -1.10
N GLY A 162 -13.44 -10.22 -1.06
CA GLY A 162 -13.28 -11.35 -1.98
C GLY A 162 -11.88 -11.44 -2.59
N GLY A 163 -11.30 -12.64 -2.56
CA GLY A 163 -9.94 -12.94 -3.00
C GLY A 163 -8.86 -12.53 -1.98
N GLU A 164 -7.59 -12.66 -2.36
CA GLU A 164 -6.49 -12.05 -1.61
C GLU A 164 -6.51 -10.53 -1.82
N MET A 165 -6.66 -9.78 -0.73
CA MET A 165 -6.72 -8.32 -0.78
C MET A 165 -5.31 -7.72 -0.82
N SER A 166 -5.08 -6.80 -1.75
CA SER A 166 -3.86 -5.99 -1.78
C SER A 166 -3.74 -5.11 -0.53
N LEU A 167 -2.55 -4.60 -0.22
CA LEU A 167 -2.35 -3.68 0.93
C LEU A 167 -3.22 -2.42 0.81
N ASN A 168 -3.39 -1.89 -0.40
CA ASN A 168 -4.24 -0.74 -0.66
C ASN A 168 -5.73 -1.08 -0.49
N GLU A 169 -6.18 -2.27 -0.93
CA GLU A 169 -7.54 -2.77 -0.68
C GLU A 169 -7.79 -3.03 0.81
N LYS A 170 -6.82 -3.59 1.54
CA LYS A 170 -6.91 -3.78 3.00
C LYS A 170 -7.04 -2.42 3.69
N GLY A 171 -6.25 -1.43 3.28
CA GLY A 171 -6.34 -0.06 3.78
C GLY A 171 -7.72 0.55 3.57
N ALA A 172 -8.23 0.50 2.34
CA ALA A 172 -9.58 0.95 1.98
C ALA A 172 -10.68 0.19 2.75
N PHE A 173 -10.55 -1.13 2.88
CA PHE A 173 -11.51 -1.98 3.59
C PHE A 173 -11.60 -1.63 5.07
N TYR A 174 -10.46 -1.49 5.76
CA TYR A 174 -10.45 -1.11 7.18
C TYR A 174 -10.95 0.32 7.39
N HIS A 175 -10.72 1.22 6.43
CA HIS A 175 -11.27 2.57 6.47
C HIS A 175 -12.80 2.55 6.41
N LEU A 176 -13.38 1.88 5.40
CA LEU A 176 -14.84 1.72 5.26
C LEU A 176 -15.48 1.03 6.47
N LEU A 177 -14.79 0.06 7.07
CA LEU A 177 -15.27 -0.60 8.28
C LEU A 177 -15.29 0.37 9.47
N GLY A 178 -14.31 1.28 9.53
CA GLY A 178 -14.28 2.40 10.46
C GLY A 178 -15.47 3.35 10.27
N ASP A 179 -15.76 3.75 9.04
CA ASP A 179 -16.87 4.67 8.71
C ASP A 179 -18.24 4.03 8.97
N ALA A 180 -18.38 2.74 8.67
CA ALA A 180 -19.57 1.95 9.04
C ALA A 180 -19.74 1.88 10.57
N GLY A 181 -18.65 1.63 11.30
CA GLY A 181 -18.65 1.64 12.77
C GLY A 181 -19.03 3.02 13.33
N GLY A 182 -18.51 4.09 12.74
CA GLY A 182 -18.87 5.47 13.06
C GLY A 182 -20.35 5.75 12.82
N SER A 183 -20.90 5.31 11.68
CA SER A 183 -22.33 5.45 11.37
C SER A 183 -23.22 4.73 12.39
N ILE A 184 -22.83 3.51 12.80
CA ILE A 184 -23.54 2.77 13.86
C ILE A 184 -23.47 3.52 15.19
N ALA A 185 -22.29 4.04 15.56
CA ALA A 185 -22.12 4.78 16.80
C ALA A 185 -22.98 6.05 16.84
N VAL A 186 -23.11 6.77 15.71
CA VAL A 186 -24.04 7.92 15.58
C VAL A 186 -25.49 7.49 15.74
N ILE A 187 -25.93 6.43 15.04
CA ILE A 187 -27.31 5.91 15.16
C ILE A 187 -27.64 5.54 16.61
N VAL A 188 -26.74 4.81 17.27
CA VAL A 188 -26.91 4.41 18.67
C VAL A 188 -26.93 5.63 19.59
N SER A 189 -26.01 6.58 19.39
CA SER A 189 -25.95 7.83 20.15
C SER A 189 -27.28 8.59 20.07
N VAL A 190 -27.77 8.87 18.87
CA VAL A 190 -29.03 9.59 18.64
C VAL A 190 -30.22 8.85 19.25
N ALA A 191 -30.29 7.52 19.10
CA ALA A 191 -31.37 6.73 19.69
C ALA A 191 -31.36 6.78 21.23
N VAL A 192 -30.17 6.76 21.86
CA VAL A 192 -30.07 6.87 23.31
C VAL A 192 -30.40 8.30 23.77
N VAL A 193 -29.96 9.33 23.06
CA VAL A 193 -30.33 10.73 23.35
C VAL A 193 -31.85 10.91 23.29
N GLU A 194 -32.51 10.37 22.26
CA GLU A 194 -33.97 10.46 22.09
C GLU A 194 -34.73 9.79 23.24
N VAL A 195 -34.27 8.61 23.70
CA VAL A 195 -34.94 7.85 24.77
C VAL A 195 -34.64 8.41 26.17
N THR A 196 -33.42 8.90 26.40
CA THR A 196 -32.95 9.29 27.74
C THR A 196 -32.96 10.79 28.00
N GLY A 197 -32.96 11.61 26.94
CA GLY A 197 -32.74 13.05 27.00
C GLY A 197 -31.29 13.46 27.34
N ILE A 198 -30.36 12.52 27.44
CA ILE A 198 -28.96 12.81 27.81
C ILE A 198 -28.17 13.24 26.58
N THR A 199 -28.21 14.53 26.27
CA THR A 199 -27.57 15.13 25.07
C THR A 199 -26.05 15.03 25.04
N VAL A 200 -25.39 14.78 26.18
CA VAL A 200 -23.93 14.65 26.28
C VAL A 200 -23.39 13.35 25.66
N ILE A 201 -24.26 12.36 25.41
CA ILE A 201 -23.85 11.10 24.79
C ILE A 201 -23.31 11.30 23.38
N ASP A 202 -23.90 12.22 22.61
CA ASP A 202 -23.47 12.56 21.26
C ASP A 202 -22.04 13.10 21.16
N PRO A 203 -21.65 14.18 21.87
CA PRO A 203 -20.29 14.66 21.82
C PRO A 203 -19.27 13.67 22.39
N ILE A 204 -19.65 12.80 23.33
CA ILE A 204 -18.76 11.72 23.80
C ILE A 204 -18.55 10.68 22.70
N ALA A 205 -19.61 10.22 22.04
CA ALA A 205 -19.51 9.26 20.95
C ALA A 205 -18.67 9.82 19.79
N ALA A 206 -18.92 11.06 19.39
CA ALA A 206 -18.15 11.75 18.36
C ALA A 206 -16.66 11.89 18.74
N ALA A 207 -16.34 12.24 19.99
CA ALA A 207 -14.96 12.31 20.47
C ALA A 207 -14.26 10.94 20.49
N LEU A 208 -14.98 9.86 20.83
CA LEU A 208 -14.44 8.50 20.78
C LEU A 208 -14.13 8.05 19.34
N ILE A 209 -15.04 8.29 18.41
CA ILE A 209 -14.83 7.99 16.98
C ILE A 209 -13.62 8.79 16.46
N ALA A 210 -13.56 10.09 16.76
CA ALA A 210 -12.45 10.96 16.37
C ALA A 210 -11.11 10.45 16.92
N GLY A 211 -11.07 9.94 18.16
CA GLY A 211 -9.88 9.32 18.75
C GLY A 211 -9.41 8.06 18.01
N ILE A 212 -10.35 7.20 17.59
CA ILE A 212 -10.04 6.00 16.79
C ILE A 212 -9.50 6.40 15.42
N VAL A 213 -10.13 7.37 14.75
CA VAL A 213 -9.68 7.89 13.46
C VAL A 213 -8.28 8.51 13.58
N LEU A 214 -8.02 9.29 14.62
CA LEU A 214 -6.70 9.89 14.87
C LEU A 214 -5.61 8.84 15.06
N TRP A 215 -5.91 7.78 15.82
CA TRP A 215 -4.98 6.66 16.02
C TRP A 215 -4.70 5.93 14.70
N SER A 216 -5.72 5.69 13.90
CA SER A 216 -5.59 5.09 12.57
C SER A 216 -4.72 5.97 11.64
N ALA A 217 -5.00 7.27 11.57
CA ALA A 217 -4.21 8.23 10.80
C ALA A 217 -2.74 8.25 11.25
N GLY A 218 -2.48 8.21 12.56
CA GLY A 218 -1.13 8.12 13.12
C GLY A 218 -0.39 6.84 12.71
N LYS A 219 -1.09 5.70 12.67
CA LYS A 219 -0.52 4.42 12.19
C LYS A 219 -0.17 4.50 10.70
N VAL A 220 -1.06 5.05 9.88
CA VAL A 220 -0.83 5.23 8.43
C VAL A 220 0.36 6.16 8.18
N LEU A 221 0.40 7.32 8.84
CA LEU A 221 1.49 8.29 8.74
C LEU A 221 2.84 7.71 9.16
N ARG A 222 2.86 6.94 10.25
CA ARG A 222 4.09 6.28 10.71
C ARG A 222 4.55 5.21 9.71
N GLY A 223 3.62 4.42 9.16
CA GLY A 223 3.92 3.38 8.18
C GLY A 223 4.44 3.95 6.86
N SER A 224 3.72 4.89 6.25
CA SER A 224 4.15 5.53 4.99
C SER A 224 5.40 6.40 5.17
N GLY A 225 5.50 7.12 6.30
CA GLY A 225 6.70 7.87 6.66
C GLY A 225 7.94 6.98 6.78
N ALA A 226 7.80 5.78 7.38
CA ALA A 226 8.91 4.83 7.49
C ALA A 226 9.47 4.41 6.12
N ILE A 227 8.61 4.25 5.11
CA ILE A 227 9.03 3.96 3.72
C ILE A 227 9.81 5.15 3.13
N PHE A 228 9.38 6.39 3.38
CA PHE A 228 10.13 7.57 2.93
C PHE A 228 11.50 7.70 3.57
N PHE A 229 11.58 7.36 4.85
CA PHE A 229 12.84 7.32 5.61
C PHE A 229 13.66 6.04 5.38
N MET A 230 13.31 5.23 4.37
CA MET A 230 14.04 4.02 3.98
C MET A 230 14.23 3.03 5.14
N LYS A 231 13.25 2.95 6.05
CA LYS A 231 13.32 2.03 7.17
C LYS A 231 13.30 0.58 6.67
N THR A 232 14.18 -0.26 7.23
CA THR A 232 14.17 -1.71 7.00
C THR A 232 12.86 -2.34 7.47
N PRO A 233 12.21 -3.18 6.62
CA PRO A 233 10.86 -3.69 6.90
C PRO A 233 10.81 -4.91 7.84
N PHE A 234 11.96 -5.53 8.13
CA PHE A 234 12.12 -6.71 8.97
C PHE A 234 13.19 -6.48 10.06
N GLN A 235 13.41 -7.49 10.91
CA GLN A 235 14.49 -7.49 11.88
C GLN A 235 15.80 -7.85 11.17
N PRO A 236 16.75 -6.90 11.02
CA PRO A 236 17.97 -7.14 10.24
C PRO A 236 18.85 -8.23 10.85
N GLU A 237 18.75 -8.47 12.16
CA GLU A 237 19.57 -9.47 12.86
C GLU A 237 19.30 -10.89 12.35
N HIS A 238 18.04 -11.28 12.17
CA HIS A 238 17.70 -12.62 11.68
C HIS A 238 18.15 -12.84 10.23
N VAL A 239 17.99 -11.84 9.37
CA VAL A 239 18.44 -11.93 7.97
C VAL A 239 19.96 -12.06 7.90
N ARG A 240 20.68 -11.31 8.74
CA ARG A 240 22.14 -11.41 8.84
C ARG A 240 22.57 -12.81 9.27
N GLU A 241 21.95 -13.35 10.32
CA GLU A 241 22.24 -14.70 10.82
C GLU A 241 22.02 -15.77 9.74
N ASP A 242 20.94 -15.66 8.97
CA ASP A 242 20.63 -16.63 7.91
C ASP A 242 21.59 -16.52 6.71
N ILE A 243 22.03 -15.31 6.35
CA ILE A 243 23.03 -15.11 5.28
C ILE A 243 24.41 -15.61 5.75
N GLU A 244 24.82 -15.33 6.99
CA GLU A 244 26.09 -15.81 7.55
C GLU A 244 26.11 -17.33 7.75
N ALA A 245 24.94 -17.99 7.71
CA ALA A 245 24.83 -19.45 7.72
C ALA A 245 25.02 -20.11 6.34
N VAL A 246 25.14 -19.33 5.26
CA VAL A 246 25.39 -19.84 3.91
C VAL A 246 26.84 -20.32 3.78
N ASP A 247 27.02 -21.55 3.30
CA ASP A 247 28.36 -22.11 3.07
C ASP A 247 29.15 -21.24 2.08
N GLY A 248 30.33 -20.78 2.49
CA GLY A 248 31.18 -19.88 1.69
C GLY A 248 30.98 -18.39 1.98
N VAL A 249 30.07 -18.03 2.89
CA VAL A 249 30.02 -16.68 3.49
C VAL A 249 30.89 -16.66 4.75
N ASP A 250 31.86 -15.75 4.79
CA ASP A 250 32.71 -15.55 5.97
C ASP A 250 32.16 -14.45 6.89
N HIS A 251 31.72 -13.33 6.31
CA HIS A 251 31.17 -12.19 7.05
C HIS A 251 30.31 -11.28 6.16
N ILE A 252 29.43 -10.48 6.77
CA ILE A 252 28.72 -9.38 6.10
C ILE A 252 29.22 -8.06 6.66
N ASP A 253 29.89 -7.26 5.83
CA ASP A 253 30.49 -5.98 6.21
C ASP A 253 29.47 -4.82 6.24
N ASP A 254 28.64 -4.75 5.21
CA ASP A 254 27.68 -3.67 4.99
C ASP A 254 26.37 -4.26 4.49
N TRP A 255 25.28 -3.84 5.11
CA TRP A 255 23.95 -4.35 4.81
C TRP A 255 22.91 -3.24 4.94
N HIS A 256 22.15 -3.07 3.87
CA HIS A 256 21.03 -2.14 3.85
C HIS A 256 19.84 -2.80 3.18
N ALA A 257 18.67 -2.64 3.77
CA ALA A 257 17.41 -3.00 3.13
C ALA A 257 16.35 -1.94 3.42
N TRP A 258 15.57 -1.61 2.40
CA TRP A 258 14.53 -0.59 2.47
C TRP A 258 13.37 -0.93 1.53
N GLN A 259 12.24 -0.27 1.75
CA GLN A 259 11.07 -0.40 0.89
C GLN A 259 10.98 0.76 -0.11
N ILE A 260 10.65 0.45 -1.37
CA ILE A 260 10.24 1.43 -2.38
C ILE A 260 8.75 1.73 -2.21
N CYS A 261 7.94 0.68 -2.06
CA CYS A 261 6.54 0.70 -1.69
C CYS A 261 6.22 -0.51 -0.82
N SER A 262 4.93 -0.74 -0.50
CA SER A 262 4.56 -1.84 0.39
C SER A 262 4.81 -3.24 -0.19
N GLN A 263 5.09 -3.35 -1.49
CA GLN A 263 5.28 -4.60 -2.23
C GLN A 263 6.67 -4.75 -2.86
N ILE A 264 7.55 -3.76 -2.70
CA ILE A 264 8.89 -3.80 -3.29
C ILE A 264 9.90 -3.44 -2.21
N THR A 265 10.62 -4.46 -1.75
CA THR A 265 11.75 -4.38 -0.84
C THR A 265 13.04 -4.57 -1.62
N VAL A 266 13.98 -3.67 -1.41
CA VAL A 266 15.30 -3.69 -2.04
C VAL A 266 16.35 -3.89 -0.96
N ALA A 267 17.38 -4.67 -1.28
CA ALA A 267 18.54 -4.86 -0.41
C ALA A 267 19.87 -4.65 -1.15
N THR A 268 20.88 -4.22 -0.42
CA THR A 268 22.28 -4.20 -0.84
C THR A 268 23.13 -4.80 0.26
N ALA A 269 24.01 -5.73 -0.10
CA ALA A 269 24.91 -6.39 0.84
C ALA A 269 26.33 -6.42 0.29
N HIS A 270 27.30 -6.20 1.17
CA HIS A 270 28.70 -6.50 0.92
C HIS A 270 29.11 -7.70 1.78
N VAL A 271 29.53 -8.77 1.12
CA VAL A 271 29.74 -10.07 1.73
C VAL A 271 31.18 -10.51 1.50
N GLU A 272 31.88 -10.78 2.60
CA GLU A 272 33.21 -11.36 2.60
C GLU A 272 33.12 -12.87 2.34
N THR A 273 33.93 -13.35 1.41
CA THR A 273 33.95 -14.76 1.01
C THR A 273 35.36 -15.22 0.66
N SER A 274 35.66 -16.46 1.03
CA SER A 274 36.94 -17.14 0.79
C SER A 274 36.93 -18.02 -0.46
N VAL A 275 35.84 -18.02 -1.23
CA VAL A 275 35.74 -18.78 -2.50
C VAL A 275 36.76 -18.29 -3.52
N GLU A 276 37.37 -19.23 -4.26
CA GLU A 276 38.47 -18.94 -5.17
C GLU A 276 38.03 -18.90 -6.64
N THR A 277 36.87 -19.49 -6.97
CA THR A 277 36.37 -19.61 -8.34
C THR A 277 35.10 -18.78 -8.57
N MET A 278 34.91 -18.32 -9.81
CA MET A 278 33.68 -17.60 -10.19
C MET A 278 32.42 -18.49 -10.07
N SER A 279 32.56 -19.81 -10.21
CA SER A 279 31.43 -20.75 -10.08
C SER A 279 30.97 -20.90 -8.64
N GLU A 280 31.91 -20.91 -7.69
CA GLU A 280 31.59 -20.94 -6.26
C GLU A 280 30.98 -19.61 -5.83
N ALA A 281 31.53 -18.49 -6.29
CA ALA A 281 30.98 -17.14 -6.06
C ALA A 281 29.53 -17.00 -6.55
N ASP A 282 29.21 -17.51 -7.74
CA ASP A 282 27.83 -17.52 -8.27
C ASP A 282 26.91 -18.39 -7.40
N THR A 283 27.39 -19.54 -6.93
CA THR A 283 26.63 -20.44 -6.04
C THR A 283 26.29 -19.76 -4.71
N VAL A 284 27.28 -19.11 -4.08
CA VAL A 284 27.08 -18.34 -2.84
C VAL A 284 26.07 -17.21 -3.08
N THR A 285 26.25 -16.45 -4.15
CA THR A 285 25.33 -15.34 -4.50
C THR A 285 23.89 -15.84 -4.66
N GLN A 286 23.67 -16.95 -5.38
CA GLN A 286 22.34 -17.53 -5.56
C GLN A 286 21.71 -18.01 -4.24
N GLN A 287 22.50 -18.62 -3.35
CA GLN A 287 22.02 -19.05 -2.04
C GLN A 287 21.60 -17.85 -1.17
N ILE A 288 22.40 -16.77 -1.18
CA ILE A 288 22.05 -15.52 -0.50
C ILE A 288 20.76 -14.93 -1.09
N HIS A 289 20.60 -14.90 -2.41
CA HIS A 289 19.37 -14.44 -3.05
C HIS A 289 18.14 -15.25 -2.59
N HIS A 290 18.28 -16.57 -2.43
CA HIS A 290 17.18 -17.41 -1.94
C HIS A 290 16.81 -17.11 -0.48
N VAL A 291 17.81 -16.92 0.39
CA VAL A 291 17.58 -16.48 1.78
C VAL A 291 16.85 -15.13 1.80
N LEU A 292 17.28 -14.19 0.95
CA LEU A 292 16.65 -12.87 0.86
C LEU A 292 15.21 -12.92 0.35
N GLU A 293 14.93 -13.79 -0.62
CA GLU A 293 13.57 -14.05 -1.11
C GLU A 293 12.66 -14.58 -0.01
N ASP A 294 13.14 -15.53 0.82
CA ASP A 294 12.39 -16.07 1.97
C ASP A 294 12.04 -14.98 3.00
N HIS A 295 12.86 -13.94 3.11
CA HIS A 295 12.62 -12.76 3.95
C HIS A 295 11.79 -11.65 3.26
N GLY A 296 11.34 -11.87 2.03
CA GLY A 296 10.49 -10.93 1.28
C GLY A 296 11.25 -9.76 0.65
N VAL A 297 12.52 -9.97 0.26
CA VAL A 297 13.28 -9.03 -0.58
C VAL A 297 13.03 -9.32 -2.05
N ASP A 298 12.54 -8.32 -2.78
CA ASP A 298 12.17 -8.45 -4.20
C ASP A 298 13.35 -8.18 -5.15
N HIS A 299 14.29 -7.35 -4.71
CA HIS A 299 15.49 -7.05 -5.49
C HIS A 299 16.70 -6.88 -4.59
N ALA A 300 17.81 -7.54 -4.92
CA ALA A 300 19.04 -7.44 -4.14
C ALA A 300 20.27 -7.24 -5.04
N THR A 301 21.22 -6.43 -4.56
CA THR A 301 22.58 -6.37 -5.13
C THR A 301 23.55 -6.90 -4.09
N ILE A 302 24.26 -7.97 -4.43
CA ILE A 302 25.27 -8.58 -3.55
C ILE A 302 26.65 -8.33 -4.16
N GLU A 303 27.50 -7.60 -3.45
CA GLU A 303 28.92 -7.49 -3.77
C GLU A 303 29.69 -8.52 -2.95
N LEU A 304 30.39 -9.43 -3.62
CA LEU A 304 31.33 -10.33 -2.96
C LEU A 304 32.73 -9.70 -2.92
N SER A 305 33.39 -9.78 -1.77
CA SER A 305 34.80 -9.43 -1.64
C SER A 305 35.61 -10.53 -0.99
N PRO A 306 36.88 -10.71 -1.41
CA PRO A 306 37.80 -11.59 -0.70
C PRO A 306 38.22 -10.94 0.63
N ALA A 307 38.54 -11.79 1.61
CA ALA A 307 39.03 -11.45 2.95
C ALA A 307 40.33 -10.60 3.03
N TYR A 308 40.78 -10.04 1.92
CA TYR A 308 42.03 -9.31 1.83
C TYR A 308 41.87 -7.88 2.36
N GLY A 309 42.28 -7.67 3.61
CA GLY A 309 42.10 -6.47 4.43
C GLY A 309 42.75 -5.16 3.96
N ASP A 310 42.58 -4.75 2.69
CA ASP A 310 42.84 -3.36 2.28
C ASP A 310 42.01 -2.94 1.05
N ARG A 311 40.68 -3.12 1.10
CA ARG A 311 39.80 -2.29 0.27
C ARG A 311 39.49 -0.99 1.02
N ARG A 312 40.36 0.01 0.84
CA ARG A 312 39.99 1.43 0.94
C ARG A 312 39.06 1.84 -0.21
N THR A 313 38.00 1.07 -0.45
CA THR A 313 36.90 1.44 -1.35
C THR A 313 35.66 1.87 -0.58
N TYR A 314 35.79 2.18 0.71
CA TYR A 314 34.81 3.02 1.38
C TYR A 314 34.94 4.45 0.81
N LEU A 315 34.14 4.77 -0.21
CA LEU A 315 33.89 6.15 -0.61
C LEU A 315 33.09 6.82 0.51
N ASN A 316 33.76 7.11 1.63
CA ASN A 316 33.23 7.70 2.86
C ASN A 316 32.30 6.76 3.65
N SER A 317 32.83 6.24 4.76
CA SER A 317 32.11 5.51 5.79
C SER A 317 30.83 6.24 6.22
N HIS A 318 29.68 5.73 5.78
CA HIS A 318 28.41 5.83 6.49
C HIS A 318 27.90 4.42 6.89
N ALA A 319 28.83 3.47 7.06
CA ALA A 319 28.55 2.22 7.74
C ALA A 319 28.43 2.49 9.25
N HIS A 320 27.33 2.06 9.85
CA HIS A 320 27.11 1.99 11.29
C HIS A 320 27.04 0.54 11.72
#